data_AF-A0AAW4PXD2-F1
#
_entry.id   AF-A0AAW4PXD2-F1
#
_cell.length_a   1.000
_cell.length_b   1.000
_cell.length_c   1.000
_cell.angle_alpha   90.00
_cell.angle_beta   90.00
_cell.angle_gamma   90.00
#
_symmetry.space_group_name_H-M   'P 1'
#
loop_
_entity.id
_entity.type
_entity.pdbx_description
1 polymer ?
#
loop_
_entity_poly.entity_id
_entity_poly.type
_entity_poly.pdbx_seq_one_letter_code
_entity_poly.pdbx_strand_id
1 'polypeptide(L)'
;MTEDDPQWKETLGLADDSTRVQIICKEQHRDEWTKEADEKGYSSRSSYLYELIEEARAYRKEGFLGWEHAQEQIEELETEVEQLENELDKEKEANKSPLSNPTTVKRHLSENYTPLSDIVEEFLQEEDLEQVLRPAIEDTLYALTGQDEVEYQRGHGWRLTEGGDG
;
A
#
# COMPACT_ATOMS: atom_id res chain seq x y z
N MET A 1 39.75 -37.45 -30.61
CA MET A 1 40.64 -36.32 -30.33
C MET A 1 40.81 -35.61 -31.65
N THR A 2 40.03 -34.56 -31.89
CA THR A 2 40.17 -33.72 -33.08
C THR A 2 40.97 -32.50 -32.66
N GLU A 3 42.15 -32.38 -33.24
CA GLU A 3 43.00 -31.20 -33.18
C GLU A 3 42.21 -30.02 -33.76
N ASP A 4 41.60 -29.22 -32.89
CA ASP A 4 41.00 -27.95 -33.26
C ASP A 4 42.13 -26.97 -33.54
N ASP A 5 42.44 -26.79 -34.81
CA ASP A 5 43.35 -25.76 -35.30
C ASP A 5 42.84 -24.37 -34.83
N PRO A 6 43.56 -23.65 -33.94
CA PRO A 6 43.09 -22.43 -33.30
C PRO A 6 43.09 -21.20 -34.23
N GLN A 7 43.40 -21.37 -35.52
CA GLN A 7 43.57 -20.29 -36.49
C GLN A 7 42.34 -19.35 -36.60
N TRP A 8 41.14 -19.85 -36.28
CA TRP A 8 39.91 -19.05 -36.26
C TRP A 8 39.86 -18.03 -35.10
N LYS A 9 40.52 -18.30 -33.96
CA LYS A 9 40.57 -17.38 -32.81
C LYS A 9 41.43 -16.16 -33.13
N GLU A 10 42.59 -16.38 -33.74
CA GLU A 10 43.48 -15.32 -34.21
C GLU A 10 42.83 -14.47 -35.31
N THR A 11 42.10 -15.11 -36.23
CA THR A 11 41.39 -14.42 -37.33
C THR A 11 40.26 -13.53 -36.82
N LEU A 12 39.64 -13.87 -35.68
CA LEU A 12 38.51 -13.13 -35.09
C LEU A 12 38.91 -12.23 -33.91
N GLY A 13 40.20 -12.19 -33.54
CA GLY A 13 40.69 -11.40 -32.40
C GLY A 13 40.09 -11.82 -31.06
N LEU A 14 39.77 -13.11 -30.90
CA LEU A 14 39.12 -13.65 -29.70
C LEU A 14 40.17 -14.09 -28.67
N ALA A 15 39.82 -13.98 -27.38
CA ALA A 15 40.70 -14.39 -26.28
C ALA A 15 41.05 -15.89 -26.35
N ASP A 16 42.22 -16.27 -25.85
CA ASP A 16 42.74 -17.64 -25.95
C ASP A 16 41.83 -18.69 -25.30
N ASP A 17 41.08 -18.29 -24.26
CA ASP A 17 40.10 -19.10 -23.52
C ASP A 17 38.74 -19.21 -24.22
N SER A 18 38.54 -18.52 -25.34
CA SER A 18 37.30 -18.56 -26.11
C SER A 18 37.02 -19.97 -26.60
N THR A 19 35.79 -20.44 -26.38
CA THR A 19 35.34 -21.78 -26.80
C THR A 19 34.22 -21.65 -27.82
N ARG A 20 34.26 -22.48 -28.87
CA ARG A 20 33.21 -22.52 -29.88
C ARG A 20 32.07 -23.43 -29.44
N VAL A 21 30.85 -22.92 -29.53
CA VAL A 21 29.62 -23.69 -29.29
C VAL A 21 28.78 -23.69 -30.56
N GLN A 22 28.21 -24.85 -30.91
CA GLN A 22 27.27 -24.96 -32.02
C GLN A 22 25.83 -24.82 -31.50
N ILE A 23 25.09 -23.88 -32.08
CA ILE A 23 23.68 -23.64 -31.76
C ILE A 23 22.82 -24.15 -32.92
N ILE A 24 21.83 -24.98 -32.62
CA ILE A 24 20.83 -25.46 -33.59
C ILE A 24 19.60 -24.56 -33.46
N CYS A 25 19.22 -23.91 -34.55
CA CYS A 25 18.07 -23.00 -34.61
C CYS A 25 17.34 -23.12 -35.95
N LYS A 26 16.16 -22.51 -36.05
CA LYS A 26 15.47 -22.35 -37.33
C LYS A 26 16.26 -21.38 -38.21
N GLU A 27 16.22 -21.61 -39.52
CA GLU A 27 16.92 -20.77 -40.49
C GLU A 27 16.46 -19.30 -40.43
N GLN A 28 15.15 -19.07 -40.26
CA GLN A 28 14.58 -17.73 -40.08
C GLN A 28 15.24 -16.95 -38.92
N HIS A 29 15.40 -17.58 -37.75
CA HIS A 29 16.01 -16.92 -36.59
C HIS A 29 17.48 -16.60 -36.82
N ARG A 30 18.20 -17.47 -37.55
CA ARG A 30 19.60 -17.21 -37.91
C ARG A 30 19.71 -15.94 -38.75
N ASP A 31 18.80 -15.76 -39.72
CA ASP A 31 18.80 -14.59 -40.60
C ASP A 31 18.38 -13.33 -39.85
N GLU A 32 17.35 -13.43 -39.00
CA GLU A 32 16.92 -12.36 -38.09
C GLU A 32 18.07 -11.88 -37.20
N TRP A 33 18.75 -12.79 -36.50
CA TRP A 33 19.88 -12.42 -35.64
C TRP A 33 21.06 -11.83 -36.41
N THR A 34 21.25 -12.23 -37.66
CA THR A 34 22.30 -11.64 -38.51
C THR A 34 21.93 -10.20 -38.86
N LYS A 35 20.68 -9.98 -39.29
CA LYS A 35 20.17 -8.65 -39.62
C LYS A 35 20.18 -7.72 -38.40
N GLU A 36 19.72 -8.19 -37.25
CA GLU A 36 19.73 -7.42 -36.00
C GLU A 36 21.15 -7.07 -35.55
N ALA A 37 22.11 -7.99 -35.71
CA ALA A 37 23.51 -7.73 -35.41
C ALA A 37 24.06 -6.60 -36.30
N ASP A 38 23.79 -6.65 -37.61
CA ASP A 38 24.22 -5.62 -38.56
C ASP A 38 23.56 -4.26 -38.26
N GLU A 39 22.25 -4.24 -38.00
CA GLU A 39 21.48 -3.03 -37.67
C GLU A 39 21.96 -2.36 -36.38
N LYS A 40 22.34 -3.16 -35.38
CA LYS A 40 22.88 -2.67 -34.10
C LYS A 40 24.39 -2.41 -34.13
N GLY A 41 25.05 -2.60 -35.28
CA GLY A 41 26.47 -2.29 -35.47
C GLY A 41 27.44 -3.29 -34.88
N TYR A 42 27.01 -4.54 -34.63
CA TYR A 42 27.89 -5.60 -34.16
C TYR A 42 28.83 -6.08 -35.28
N SER A 43 30.06 -6.41 -34.90
CA SER A 43 31.06 -6.97 -35.82
C SER A 43 30.73 -8.40 -36.25
N SER A 44 29.90 -9.12 -35.49
CA SER A 44 29.47 -10.48 -35.83
C SER A 44 28.19 -10.89 -35.09
N ARG A 45 27.45 -11.83 -35.69
CA ARG A 45 26.32 -12.50 -35.04
C ARG A 45 26.71 -13.18 -33.72
N SER A 46 27.91 -13.74 -33.63
CA SER A 46 28.38 -14.40 -32.41
C SER A 46 28.54 -13.41 -31.25
N SER A 47 29.06 -12.20 -31.51
CA SER A 47 29.13 -11.13 -30.50
C SER A 47 27.75 -10.69 -30.04
N TYR A 48 26.83 -10.51 -30.99
CA TYR A 48 25.45 -10.12 -30.69
C TYR A 48 24.74 -11.15 -29.80
N LEU A 49 24.82 -12.44 -30.16
CA LEU A 49 24.20 -13.51 -29.38
C LEU A 49 24.82 -13.66 -28.00
N TYR A 50 26.13 -13.43 -27.86
CA TYR A 50 26.80 -13.51 -26.56
C TYR A 50 26.29 -12.42 -25.61
N GLU A 51 26.16 -11.18 -26.09
CA GLU A 51 25.64 -10.08 -25.28
C GLU A 51 24.19 -10.33 -24.87
N LEU A 52 23.33 -10.79 -25.78
CA LEU A 52 21.94 -11.15 -25.43
C LEU A 52 21.87 -12.24 -24.34
N ILE A 53 22.81 -13.19 -24.33
CA ILE A 53 22.86 -14.23 -23.29
C ILE A 53 23.27 -13.63 -21.94
N GLU A 54 24.27 -12.74 -21.92
CA GLU A 54 24.71 -12.06 -20.71
C GLU A 54 23.64 -11.10 -20.17
N GLU A 55 22.96 -10.36 -21.05
CA GLU A 55 21.81 -9.53 -20.72
C GLU A 55 20.68 -10.37 -20.11
N ALA A 56 20.32 -11.50 -20.72
CA ALA A 56 19.32 -12.41 -20.17
C ALA A 56 19.76 -13.09 -18.84
N ARG A 57 21.06 -13.20 -18.58
CA ARG A 57 21.60 -13.64 -17.28
C ARG A 57 21.50 -12.53 -16.24
N ALA A 58 21.85 -11.31 -16.62
CA ALA A 58 21.73 -10.12 -15.79
C ALA A 58 20.26 -9.90 -15.39
N TYR A 59 19.32 -9.91 -16.35
CA TYR A 59 17.89 -9.82 -16.07
C TYR A 59 17.35 -10.92 -15.16
N ARG A 60 17.86 -12.15 -15.26
CA ARG A 60 17.44 -13.21 -14.32
C ARG A 60 17.98 -12.99 -12.92
N LYS A 61 19.20 -12.46 -12.80
CA LYS A 61 19.81 -12.12 -11.52
C LYS A 61 19.15 -10.89 -10.89
N GLU A 62 18.90 -9.86 -11.67
CA GLU A 62 18.19 -8.66 -11.23
C GLU A 62 16.71 -8.91 -11.00
N GLY A 63 16.05 -9.76 -11.80
CA GLY A 63 14.67 -10.18 -11.56
C GLY A 63 14.53 -11.01 -10.27
N PHE A 64 15.57 -11.75 -9.88
CA PHE A 64 15.65 -12.41 -8.58
C PHE A 64 15.84 -11.38 -7.44
N LEU A 65 16.72 -10.38 -7.61
CA LEU A 65 16.92 -9.29 -6.64
C LEU A 65 15.68 -8.38 -6.51
N GLY A 66 14.99 -8.13 -7.62
CA GLY A 66 13.77 -7.33 -7.67
C GLY A 66 12.58 -8.06 -7.03
N TRP A 67 12.56 -9.39 -7.06
CA TRP A 67 11.58 -10.19 -6.32
C TRP A 67 11.84 -10.13 -4.81
N GLU A 68 13.09 -10.24 -4.35
CA GLU A 68 13.43 -10.07 -2.93
C GLU A 68 13.06 -8.66 -2.42
N HIS A 69 13.40 -7.60 -3.17
CA HIS A 69 13.05 -6.23 -2.81
C HIS A 69 11.54 -5.97 -2.86
N ALA A 70 10.82 -6.57 -3.82
CA ALA A 70 9.35 -6.48 -3.86
C ALA A 70 8.72 -7.23 -2.67
N GLN A 71 9.29 -8.37 -2.26
CA GLN A 71 8.83 -9.13 -1.11
C GLN A 71 9.03 -8.37 0.20
N GLU A 72 10.18 -7.72 0.37
CA GLU A 72 10.47 -6.87 1.53
C GLU A 72 9.51 -5.68 1.62
N GLN A 73 9.22 -5.02 0.49
CA GLN A 73 8.23 -3.93 0.44
C GLN A 73 6.80 -4.40 0.73
N ILE A 74 6.42 -5.59 0.27
CA ILE A 74 5.10 -6.15 0.56
C ILE A 74 4.98 -6.42 2.06
N GLU A 75 6.00 -7.00 2.69
CA GLU A 75 6.00 -7.31 4.12
C GLU A 75 5.98 -6.04 4.99
N GLU A 76 6.70 -4.98 4.58
CA GLU A 76 6.64 -3.65 5.22
C GLU A 76 5.23 -3.04 5.12
N LEU A 77 4.64 -3.05 3.92
CA LEU A 77 3.30 -2.51 3.69
C LEU A 77 2.21 -3.31 4.42
N GLU A 78 2.32 -4.63 4.47
CA GLU A 78 1.40 -5.48 5.25
C GLU A 78 1.48 -5.14 6.75
N THR A 79 2.69 -4.91 7.26
CA THR A 79 2.91 -4.48 8.65
C THR A 79 2.30 -3.10 8.92
N GLU A 80 2.45 -2.15 7.98
CA GLU A 80 1.88 -0.82 8.10
C GLU A 80 0.34 -0.87 8.08
N VAL A 81 -0.25 -1.68 7.19
CA VAL A 81 -1.70 -1.91 7.15
C VAL A 81 -2.19 -2.47 8.49
N GLU A 82 -1.53 -3.48 9.05
CA GLU A 82 -1.92 -4.04 10.35
C GLU A 82 -1.83 -2.99 11.47
N GLN A 83 -0.82 -2.12 11.45
CA GLN A 83 -0.70 -1.04 12.44
C GLN A 83 -1.82 -0.01 12.30
N LEU A 84 -2.12 0.43 11.08
CA LEU A 84 -3.17 1.40 10.80
C LEU A 84 -4.56 0.84 11.13
N GLU A 85 -4.83 -0.43 10.84
CA GLU A 85 -6.07 -1.09 11.24
C GLU A 85 -6.23 -1.14 12.76
N ASN A 86 -5.16 -1.48 13.48
CA ASN A 86 -5.15 -1.48 14.94
C ASN A 86 -5.35 -0.07 15.54
N GLU A 87 -4.81 0.96 14.92
CA GLU A 87 -5.01 2.35 15.34
C GLU A 87 -6.45 2.79 15.10
N LEU A 88 -7.00 2.48 13.91
CA LEU A 88 -8.39 2.77 13.57
C LEU A 88 -9.37 2.07 14.52
N ASP A 89 -9.10 0.82 14.90
CA ASP A 89 -9.95 0.10 15.85
C ASP A 89 -9.86 0.68 17.26
N LYS A 90 -8.67 1.14 17.70
CA LYS A 90 -8.54 1.88 18.96
C LYS A 90 -9.30 3.20 18.94
N GLU A 91 -9.23 3.94 17.83
CA GLU A 91 -9.99 5.18 17.66
C GLU A 91 -11.50 4.91 17.63
N LYS A 92 -11.94 3.85 16.95
CA LYS A 92 -13.35 3.45 16.95
C LYS A 92 -13.84 3.05 18.33
N GLU A 93 -13.06 2.30 19.10
CA GLU A 93 -13.43 1.96 20.49
C GLU A 93 -13.41 3.19 21.40
N ALA A 94 -12.46 4.11 21.22
CA ALA A 94 -12.41 5.37 21.97
C ALA A 94 -13.57 6.31 21.60
N ASN A 95 -14.00 6.28 20.33
CA ASN A 95 -15.04 7.14 19.77
C ASN A 95 -16.40 6.44 19.66
N LYS A 96 -16.55 5.24 20.25
CA LYS A 96 -17.86 4.60 20.40
C LYS A 96 -18.70 5.49 21.30
N SER A 97 -19.65 6.19 20.69
CA SER A 97 -20.68 6.93 21.41
C SER A 97 -21.27 6.03 22.50
N PRO A 98 -21.32 6.44 23.79
CA PRO A 98 -21.82 5.59 24.87
C PRO A 98 -23.31 5.22 24.70
N LEU A 99 -24.00 5.88 23.77
CA LEU A 99 -25.33 5.57 23.26
C LEU A 99 -25.41 4.26 22.45
N SER A 100 -24.29 3.74 21.96
CA SER A 100 -24.25 2.50 21.18
C SER A 100 -24.32 1.24 22.04
N ASN A 101 -24.41 1.37 23.37
CA ASN A 101 -24.47 0.24 24.29
C ASN A 101 -25.89 -0.37 24.31
N PRO A 102 -26.09 -1.61 23.80
CA PRO A 102 -27.41 -2.24 23.72
C PRO A 102 -28.01 -2.54 25.09
N THR A 103 -27.17 -2.60 26.13
CA THR A 103 -27.60 -2.87 27.50
C THR A 103 -28.34 -1.68 28.11
N THR A 104 -27.97 -0.46 27.72
CA THR A 104 -28.65 0.76 28.15
C THR A 104 -30.05 0.81 27.54
N VAL A 105 -30.19 0.58 26.23
CA VAL A 105 -31.50 0.56 25.55
C VAL A 105 -32.44 -0.49 26.14
N LYS A 106 -31.93 -1.69 26.47
CA LYS A 106 -32.73 -2.76 27.07
C LYS A 106 -33.25 -2.44 28.47
N ARG A 107 -32.60 -1.55 29.23
CA ARG A 107 -33.04 -1.12 30.56
C ARG A 107 -34.34 -0.32 30.53
N HIS A 108 -34.60 0.39 29.42
CA HIS A 108 -35.78 1.23 29.22
C HIS A 108 -36.95 0.53 28.54
N LEU A 109 -36.75 -0.72 28.10
CA LEU A 109 -37.83 -1.49 27.50
C LEU A 109 -38.63 -2.18 28.62
N SER A 110 -39.91 -1.82 28.72
CA SER A 110 -40.86 -2.50 29.60
C SER A 110 -41.47 -3.74 28.91
N GLU A 111 -42.19 -4.57 29.66
CA GLU A 111 -42.89 -5.75 29.11
C GLU A 111 -44.05 -5.37 28.14
N ASN A 112 -44.41 -4.08 28.08
CA ASN A 112 -45.46 -3.57 27.21
C ASN A 112 -44.88 -2.80 26.02
N TYR A 113 -45.55 -2.86 24.88
CA TYR A 113 -45.17 -2.08 23.70
C TYR A 113 -45.22 -0.58 23.99
N THR A 114 -44.06 0.05 24.00
CA THR A 114 -43.90 1.48 24.25
C THR A 114 -43.49 2.18 22.95
N PRO A 115 -44.11 3.31 22.58
CA PRO A 115 -43.69 4.11 21.43
C PRO A 115 -42.24 4.59 21.58
N LEU A 116 -41.51 4.65 20.47
CA LEU A 116 -40.12 5.12 20.45
C LEU A 116 -39.97 6.54 21.02
N SER A 117 -40.95 7.42 20.77
CA SER A 117 -40.97 8.79 21.28
C SER A 117 -40.91 8.84 22.81
N ASP A 118 -41.67 7.98 23.47
CA ASP A 118 -41.79 7.95 24.94
C ASP A 118 -40.51 7.37 25.55
N ILE A 119 -39.92 6.35 24.92
CA ILE A 119 -38.63 5.76 25.32
C ILE A 119 -37.51 6.80 25.21
N VAL A 120 -37.51 7.60 24.13
CA VAL A 120 -36.50 8.64 23.90
C VAL A 120 -36.67 9.80 24.89
N GLU A 121 -37.90 10.24 25.19
CA GLU A 121 -38.14 11.29 26.20
C GLU A 121 -37.72 10.85 27.60
N GLU A 122 -38.00 9.61 27.98
CA GLU A 122 -37.60 9.05 29.28
C GLU A 122 -36.08 8.93 29.39
N PHE A 123 -35.43 8.54 28.30
CA PHE A 123 -33.97 8.45 28.19
C PHE A 123 -33.30 9.83 28.28
N LEU A 124 -33.91 10.86 27.69
CA LEU A 124 -33.42 12.25 27.73
C LEU A 124 -33.51 12.91 29.12
N GLN A 125 -34.33 12.35 30.02
CA GLN A 125 -34.53 12.87 31.38
C GLN A 125 -33.62 12.20 32.43
N GLU A 126 -32.86 11.17 32.08
CA GLU A 126 -31.95 10.48 33.01
C GLU A 126 -30.62 11.23 33.23
N GLU A 127 -30.19 11.29 34.50
CA GLU A 127 -28.90 11.86 34.94
C GLU A 127 -27.69 11.09 34.35
N ASP A 128 -27.87 9.81 34.03
CA ASP A 128 -26.87 8.96 33.37
C ASP A 128 -26.55 9.50 31.95
N LEU A 129 -27.54 10.09 31.27
CA LEU A 129 -27.34 10.67 29.94
C LEU A 129 -26.51 11.96 30.00
N GLU A 130 -26.72 12.80 31.03
CA GLU A 130 -25.91 14.01 31.20
C GLU A 130 -24.44 13.64 31.45
N GLN A 131 -24.17 12.59 32.23
CA GLN A 131 -22.80 12.10 32.48
C GLN A 131 -22.10 11.58 31.21
N VAL A 132 -22.88 11.06 30.25
CA VAL A 132 -22.40 10.56 28.97
C VAL A 132 -22.23 11.67 27.94
N LEU A 133 -23.22 12.56 27.82
CA LEU A 133 -23.25 13.58 26.78
C LEU A 133 -22.36 14.78 27.13
N ARG A 134 -22.24 15.15 28.41
CA ARG A 134 -21.46 16.32 28.81
C ARG A 134 -19.99 16.22 28.40
N PRO A 135 -19.25 15.11 28.66
CA PRO A 135 -17.86 14.98 28.19
C PRO A 135 -17.77 14.99 26.66
N ALA A 136 -18.66 14.27 25.96
CA ALA A 136 -18.66 14.21 24.50
C ALA A 136 -18.91 15.58 23.85
N ILE A 137 -19.84 16.36 24.42
CA ILE A 137 -20.13 17.74 23.98
C ILE A 137 -18.96 18.67 24.31
N GLU A 138 -18.37 18.57 25.50
CA GLU A 138 -17.19 19.36 25.90
C GLU A 138 -16.00 19.10 24.96
N ASP A 139 -15.69 17.82 24.67
CA ASP A 139 -14.60 17.44 23.77
C ASP A 139 -14.83 17.96 22.35
N THR A 140 -16.07 17.87 21.85
CA THR A 140 -16.45 18.41 20.53
C THR A 140 -16.30 19.94 20.50
N LEU A 141 -16.75 20.62 21.55
CA LEU A 141 -16.62 22.08 21.67
C LEU A 141 -15.15 22.52 21.73
N TYR A 142 -14.28 21.79 22.44
CA TYR A 142 -12.85 22.05 22.43
C TYR A 142 -12.21 21.77 21.05
N ALA A 143 -12.62 20.72 20.35
CA ALA A 143 -12.16 20.46 18.98
C ALA A 143 -12.53 21.60 18.02
N LEU A 144 -13.78 22.08 18.11
CA LEU A 144 -14.28 23.21 17.32
C LEU A 144 -13.59 24.54 17.67
N THR A 145 -13.16 24.76 18.92
CA THR A 145 -12.30 25.92 19.24
C THR A 145 -10.94 25.85 18.56
N GLY A 146 -10.39 24.65 18.37
CA GLY A 146 -9.14 24.45 17.63
C GLY A 146 -9.27 24.76 16.14
N GLN A 147 -10.50 24.80 15.63
CA GLN A 147 -10.86 25.12 14.24
C GLN A 147 -11.37 26.57 14.08
N ASP A 148 -11.32 27.39 15.14
CA ASP A 148 -11.86 28.77 15.19
C ASP A 148 -13.37 28.88 14.83
N GLU A 149 -14.14 27.79 14.98
CA GLU A 149 -15.60 27.77 14.67
C GLU A 149 -16.47 28.16 15.88
N VAL A 150 -15.96 27.99 17.10
CA VAL A 150 -16.66 28.34 18.34
C VAL A 150 -15.71 29.03 19.33
N GLU A 151 -16.27 29.85 20.23
CA GLU A 151 -15.53 30.56 21.28
C GLU A 151 -16.15 30.30 22.65
N TYR A 152 -15.30 30.17 23.67
CA TYR A 152 -15.73 30.07 25.06
C TYR A 152 -15.48 31.37 25.82
N GLN A 153 -16.54 31.89 26.47
CA GLN A 153 -16.42 33.02 27.39
C GLN A 153 -16.90 32.65 28.80
N ARG A 154 -16.02 32.86 29.79
CA ARG A 154 -16.30 32.59 31.20
C ARG A 154 -17.51 33.41 31.67
N GLY A 155 -18.58 32.71 32.09
CA GLY A 155 -19.82 33.31 32.56
C GLY A 155 -20.89 33.53 31.49
N HIS A 156 -20.61 33.29 30.21
CA HIS A 156 -21.57 33.38 29.10
C HIS A 156 -21.73 32.06 28.34
N GLY A 157 -20.75 31.15 28.44
CA GLY A 157 -20.80 29.84 27.81
C GLY A 157 -20.13 29.83 26.44
N TRP A 158 -20.63 28.98 25.55
CA TRP A 158 -20.09 28.74 24.22
C TRP A 158 -20.90 29.50 23.16
N ARG A 159 -20.23 30.08 22.16
CA ARG A 159 -20.87 30.72 21.00
C ARG A 159 -20.21 30.28 19.70
N LEU A 160 -20.97 30.23 18.61
CA LEU A 160 -20.42 30.13 17.25
C LEU A 160 -19.69 31.43 16.86
N THR A 161 -18.58 31.31 16.13
CA THR A 161 -17.91 32.44 15.47
C THR A 161 -18.64 32.79 14.18
N GLU A 162 -18.64 34.06 13.77
CA GLU A 162 -19.29 34.53 12.52
C GLU A 162 -18.66 33.96 11.22
N GLY A 163 -17.67 33.06 11.31
CA GLY A 163 -17.00 32.42 10.17
C GLY A 163 -17.42 30.97 9.89
N GLY A 164 -18.31 30.38 10.70
CA GLY A 164 -18.70 28.96 10.60
C GLY A 164 -19.87 28.61 9.66
N ASP A 165 -20.45 29.60 8.97
CA ASP A 165 -21.44 29.36 7.90
C ASP A 165 -20.69 29.16 6.57
N GLY A 166 -20.33 27.92 6.26
CA GLY A 166 -19.73 27.48 4.98
C GLY A 166 -20.43 26.27 4.40
#